data_AF-A0A7S3P1B5-F1
#
_entry.id   AF-A0A7S3P1B5-F1
#
_cell.length_a   1.000
_cell.length_b   1.000
_cell.length_c   1.000
_cell.angle_alpha   90.00
_cell.angle_beta   90.00
_cell.angle_gamma   90.00
#
_symmetry.space_group_name_H-M   'P 1'
#
loop_
_entity.id
_entity.type
_entity.pdbx_description
1 polymer ?
#
loop_
_entity_poly.entity_id
_entity_poly.type
_entity_poly.pdbx_seq_one_letter_code
_entity_poly.pdbx_strand_id
1 'polypeptide(L)'
;MISNINNHIRAINFSIKTDLRKRGIKFYEKLASFADPHTIQLLNKKGKTELVTANHIVIATGGRPLYPDIPGAKEYGITSDDIFWLKKNPGKTLVIGASYIALEC
;
A
#
# COMPACT_ATOMS: atom_id res chain seq x y z
N MET A 1 -13.32 15.43 8.35
CA MET A 1 -12.69 14.24 8.96
C MET A 1 -11.63 13.61 8.04
N ILE A 2 -12.00 13.03 6.90
CA ILE A 2 -11.07 12.37 5.97
C ILE A 2 -9.97 13.29 5.42
N SER A 3 -10.30 14.56 5.15
CA SER A 3 -9.30 15.57 4.73
C SER A 3 -8.17 15.74 5.75
N ASN A 4 -8.50 15.76 7.06
CA ASN A 4 -7.50 15.94 8.11
C ASN A 4 -6.57 14.72 8.21
N ILE A 5 -7.14 13.51 8.15
CA ILE A 5 -6.39 12.25 8.13
C ILE A 5 -5.44 12.24 6.93
N ASN A 6 -5.94 12.53 5.73
CA ASN A 6 -5.13 12.54 4.51
C ASN A 6 -4.03 13.59 4.54
N ASN A 7 -4.30 14.78 5.08
CA ASN A 7 -3.26 15.81 5.23
C ASN A 7 -2.18 15.38 6.22
N HIS A 8 -2.57 14.76 7.33
CA HIS A 8 -1.62 14.22 8.30
C HIS A 8 -0.74 13.11 7.71
N ILE A 9 -1.34 12.15 6.99
CA ILE A 9 -0.62 11.09 6.28
C ILE A 9 0.37 11.68 5.28
N ARG A 10 -0.03 12.70 4.51
CA ARG A 10 0.87 13.39 3.56
C ARG A 10 2.06 14.05 4.27
N ALA A 11 1.84 14.68 5.41
CA ALA A 11 2.89 15.31 6.20
C ALA A 11 3.92 14.27 6.70
N ILE A 12 3.44 13.14 7.24
CA ILE A 12 4.31 12.04 7.66
C ILE A 12 5.11 11.48 6.48
N ASN A 13 4.44 11.19 5.36
CA ASN A 13 5.10 10.66 4.16
C ASN A 13 6.19 11.60 3.63
N PHE A 14 5.94 12.91 3.68
CA PHE A 14 6.94 13.91 3.30
C PHE A 14 8.15 13.90 4.25
N SER A 15 7.92 13.84 5.57
CA SER A 15 8.99 13.78 6.56
C SER A 15 9.87 12.54 6.36
N ILE A 16 9.25 11.36 6.20
CA ILE A 16 9.98 10.11 5.98
C ILE A 16 10.86 10.20 4.71
N LYS A 17 10.29 10.66 3.59
CA LYS A 17 11.05 10.83 2.33
C LYS A 17 12.23 11.79 2.50
N THR A 18 12.06 12.85 3.31
CA THR A 18 13.11 13.83 3.60
C THR A 18 14.22 13.21 4.44
N ASP A 19 13.88 12.43 5.47
CA ASP A 19 14.85 11.81 6.36
C ASP A 19 15.66 10.71 5.66
N LEU A 20 15.03 9.93 4.77
CA LEU A 20 15.76 8.97 3.92
C LEU A 20 16.83 9.67 3.08
N ARG A 21 16.49 10.82 2.46
CA ARG A 21 17.44 11.61 1.67
C ARG A 21 18.57 12.18 2.52
N LYS A 22 18.27 12.74 3.70
CA LYS A 22 19.27 13.28 4.64
C LYS A 22 20.28 12.20 5.07
N ARG A 23 19.84 10.95 5.18
CA ARG A 23 20.67 9.79 5.53
C ARG A 23 21.39 9.17 4.33
N GLY A 24 21.26 9.75 3.13
CA GLY A 24 21.89 9.21 1.91
C GLY A 24 21.24 7.94 1.36
N ILE A 25 20.05 7.56 1.84
CA ILE A 25 19.34 6.36 1.39
C ILE A 25 18.62 6.66 0.08
N LYS A 26 18.93 5.90 -0.97
CA LYS A 26 18.29 6.04 -2.27
C LYS A 26 16.90 5.40 -2.26
N PHE A 27 15.87 6.23 -2.41
CA PHE A 27 14.47 5.80 -2.44
C PHE A 27 13.95 5.71 -3.89
N TYR A 28 13.40 4.56 -4.25
CA TYR A 28 12.78 4.32 -5.56
C TYR A 28 11.26 4.18 -5.41
N GLU A 29 10.49 5.15 -5.89
CA GLU A 29 9.01 5.11 -5.88
C GLU A 29 8.49 4.33 -7.09
N LYS A 30 8.75 3.02 -7.10
CA LYS A 30 8.49 2.12 -8.24
C LYS A 30 7.99 0.76 -7.76
N LEU A 31 7.28 0.05 -8.64
CA LEU A 31 6.93 -1.35 -8.40
C LEU A 31 8.17 -2.21 -8.67
N ALA A 32 8.54 -3.05 -7.71
CA ALA A 32 9.72 -3.90 -7.78
C ALA A 32 9.35 -5.36 -8.03
N SER A 33 10.11 -6.03 -8.90
CA SER A 33 10.04 -7.48 -9.15
C SER A 33 11.44 -8.06 -9.29
N PHE A 34 11.63 -9.32 -8.91
CA PHE A 34 12.89 -10.01 -9.15
C PHE A 34 13.02 -10.34 -10.64
N ALA A 35 14.11 -9.90 -11.25
CA ALA A 35 14.53 -10.37 -12.58
C ALA A 35 15.39 -11.64 -12.45
N ASP A 36 16.19 -11.71 -11.40
CA ASP A 36 17.01 -12.85 -10.97
C ASP A 36 17.30 -12.72 -9.45
N PRO A 37 18.05 -13.64 -8.80
CA PRO A 37 18.30 -13.60 -7.35
C PRO A 37 18.97 -12.33 -6.80
N HIS A 38 19.68 -11.56 -7.63
CA HIS A 38 20.42 -10.36 -7.21
C HIS A 38 20.07 -9.10 -8.02
N THR A 39 19.16 -9.20 -8.99
CA THR A 39 18.70 -8.09 -9.82
C THR A 39 17.21 -7.84 -9.62
N ILE A 40 16.88 -6.60 -9.28
CA ILE A 40 15.51 -6.11 -9.15
C ILE A 40 15.18 -5.22 -10.35
N GLN A 41 14.06 -5.54 -11.00
CA GLN A 41 13.43 -4.69 -11.99
C GLN A 41 12.51 -3.69 -11.30
N LEU A 42 12.67 -2.41 -11.62
CA LEU A 42 11.87 -1.32 -11.09
C LEU A 42 11.01 -0.72 -12.21
N LEU A 43 9.70 -0.91 -12.13
CA LEU A 43 8.71 -0.38 -13.06
C LEU A 43 8.14 0.94 -12.53
N ASN A 44 8.26 2.00 -13.31
CA ASN A 44 7.65 3.28 -12.97
C ASN A 44 6.18 3.36 -13.45
N LYS A 45 5.43 4.37 -12.96
CA LYS A 45 4.03 4.60 -13.35
C LYS A 45 3.81 4.89 -14.84
N LYS A 46 4.88 5.20 -15.60
CA LYS A 46 4.85 5.46 -17.04
C LYS A 46 5.24 4.23 -17.88
N GLY A 47 5.41 3.05 -17.26
CA GLY A 47 5.77 1.81 -17.94
C GLY A 47 7.27 1.64 -18.24
N LYS A 48 8.14 2.59 -17.84
CA LYS A 48 9.58 2.47 -18.04
C LYS A 48 10.20 1.62 -16.93
N THR A 49 11.03 0.66 -17.34
CA THR A 49 11.78 -0.23 -16.46
C THR A 49 13.22 0.22 -16.29
N GLU A 50 13.78 0.00 -15.10
CA GLU A 50 15.22 0.06 -14.83
C GLU A 50 15.62 -1.17 -14.01
N LEU A 51 16.90 -1.54 -14.05
CA LEU A 51 17.43 -2.65 -13.27
C LEU A 51 18.36 -2.09 -12.18
N VAL A 52 18.30 -2.68 -10.99
CA VAL A 52 19.23 -2.41 -9.90
C VAL A 52 19.71 -3.74 -9.31
N THR A 53 20.96 -3.79 -8.87
CA THR A 53 21.54 -4.99 -8.26
C THR A 53 21.80 -4.79 -6.78
N ALA A 54 21.74 -5.87 -6.01
CA ALA A 54 22.07 -5.87 -4.60
C ALA A 54 22.62 -7.22 -4.14
N ASN A 55 23.63 -7.20 -3.26
CA ASN A 55 24.18 -8.41 -2.66
C ASN A 55 23.20 -9.07 -1.69
N HIS A 56 22.43 -8.27 -0.96
CA HIS A 56 21.44 -8.72 0.01
C HIS A 56 20.12 -8.01 -0.25
N ILE A 57 19.03 -8.77 -0.17
CA ILE A 57 17.68 -8.28 -0.45
C ILE A 57 16.78 -8.69 0.72
N VAL A 58 16.07 -7.71 1.27
CA VAL A 58 15.06 -7.93 2.32
C VAL A 58 13.68 -7.70 1.70
N ILE A 59 12.80 -8.69 1.81
CA ILE A 59 11.42 -8.61 1.34
C ILE A 59 10.55 -8.10 2.50
N ALA A 60 10.06 -6.86 2.37
CA ALA A 60 9.23 -6.19 3.35
C ALA A 60 7.95 -5.60 2.72
N THR A 61 7.23 -6.41 1.93
CA THR A 61 6.08 -5.97 1.11
C THR A 61 4.75 -5.86 1.87
N GLY A 62 4.68 -6.37 3.11
CA GLY A 62 3.45 -6.41 3.89
C GLY A 62 2.39 -7.36 3.33
N GLY A 63 1.14 -7.19 3.75
CA GLY A 63 -0.03 -7.95 3.30
C GLY A 63 -1.05 -7.10 2.55
N ARG A 64 -2.07 -7.75 1.98
CA ARG A 64 -3.22 -7.10 1.33
C ARG A 64 -4.53 -7.72 1.83
N PRO A 65 -5.65 -6.97 1.84
CA PRO A 65 -6.95 -7.53 2.17
C PRO A 65 -7.29 -8.71 1.25
N LEU A 66 -7.84 -9.77 1.84
CA LEU A 66 -8.32 -10.94 1.12
C LEU A 66 -9.83 -10.84 0.94
N TYR A 67 -10.29 -10.95 -0.30
CA TYR A 67 -11.71 -11.11 -0.59
C TYR A 67 -12.10 -12.59 -0.48
N PRO A 68 -13.25 -12.93 0.12
CA PRO A 68 -13.77 -14.30 0.11
C PRO A 68 -14.09 -14.73 -1.32
N ASP A 69 -13.95 -16.03 -1.59
CA ASP A 69 -14.23 -16.63 -2.90
C ASP A 69 -15.73 -16.89 -3.07
N ILE A 70 -16.51 -15.81 -3.18
CA ILE A 70 -17.96 -15.84 -3.40
C ILE A 70 -18.36 -14.83 -4.48
N PRO A 71 -19.46 -15.06 -5.22
CA PRO A 71 -19.95 -14.12 -6.23
C PRO A 71 -20.18 -12.72 -5.64
N GLY A 72 -19.72 -11.69 -6.35
CA GLY A 72 -19.91 -10.29 -5.95
C GLY A 72 -18.95 -9.76 -4.89
N ALA A 73 -18.09 -10.59 -4.28
CA ALA A 73 -17.22 -10.15 -3.17
C ALA A 73 -16.30 -8.98 -3.56
N LYS A 74 -15.63 -9.07 -4.72
CA LYS A 74 -14.72 -8.02 -5.20
C LYS A 74 -15.43 -6.84 -5.87
N GLU A 75 -16.64 -7.07 -6.39
CA GLU A 75 -17.38 -6.09 -7.20
C GLU A 75 -18.18 -5.13 -6.30
N TYR A 76 -18.72 -5.66 -5.20
CA TYR A 76 -19.59 -4.91 -4.29
C TYR A 76 -19.00 -4.74 -2.90
N GLY A 77 -18.02 -5.57 -2.52
CA GLY A 77 -17.33 -5.45 -1.24
C GLY A 77 -16.35 -4.28 -1.23
N ILE A 78 -16.14 -3.74 -0.04
CA ILE A 78 -15.05 -2.80 0.27
C ILE A 78 -14.19 -3.40 1.37
N THR A 79 -12.94 -2.96 1.45
CA THR A 79 -11.96 -3.42 2.43
C THR A 79 -11.55 -2.29 3.38
N SER A 80 -10.78 -2.62 4.42
CA SER A 80 -10.16 -1.62 5.29
C SER A 80 -9.31 -0.60 4.52
N ASP A 81 -8.71 -1.00 3.39
CA ASP A 81 -7.94 -0.10 2.52
C ASP A 81 -8.85 0.98 1.91
N ASP A 82 -10.12 0.67 1.62
CA ASP A 82 -11.06 1.56 0.94
C ASP A 82 -11.72 2.58 1.89
N ILE A 83 -12.03 2.16 3.12
CA ILE A 83 -12.79 2.96 4.11
C ILE A 83 -12.18 4.34 4.31
N PHE A 84 -10.85 4.44 4.36
CA PHE A 84 -10.14 5.71 4.58
C PHE A 84 -10.17 6.68 3.39
N TRP A 85 -10.66 6.25 2.22
CA TRP A 85 -10.76 7.06 1.01
C TRP A 85 -12.19 7.29 0.53
N LEU A 86 -13.19 6.69 1.18
CA LEU A 86 -14.59 6.88 0.83
C LEU A 86 -15.03 8.32 1.03
N LYS A 87 -15.65 8.95 0.02
CA LYS A 87 -16.12 10.34 0.14
C LYS A 87 -17.29 10.50 1.13
N LYS A 88 -18.03 9.41 1.38
CA LYS A 88 -19.21 9.36 2.25
C LYS A 88 -19.09 8.13 3.15
N ASN A 89 -19.77 8.17 4.30
CA ASN A 89 -19.83 7.02 5.20
C ASN A 89 -20.52 5.81 4.51
N PRO A 90 -20.13 4.56 4.84
CA PRO A 90 -20.66 3.36 4.20
C PRO A 90 -22.14 3.09 4.53
N GLY A 91 -22.72 3.79 5.52
CA GLY A 91 -24.12 3.66 5.89
C GLY A 91 -24.39 2.36 6.65
N LYS A 92 -25.48 1.66 6.31
CA LYS A 92 -25.79 0.35 6.90
C LYS A 92 -24.74 -0.65 6.42
N THR A 93 -23.93 -1.13 7.35
CA THR A 93 -22.70 -1.87 7.03
C THR A 93 -22.78 -3.28 7.60
N LEU A 94 -22.41 -4.27 6.79
CA LEU A 94 -22.12 -5.64 7.23
C LEU A 94 -20.62 -5.82 7.19
N VAL A 95 -20.02 -6.17 8.32
CA VAL A 95 -18.59 -6.49 8.40
C VAL A 95 -18.42 -8.00 8.33
N ILE A 96 -17.61 -8.47 7.38
CA ILE A 96 -17.34 -9.90 7.17
C ILE A 96 -15.91 -10.18 7.64
N GLY A 97 -15.80 -10.90 8.75
CA GLY A 97 -14.53 -11.23 9.41
C GLY A 97 -14.65 -11.12 10.93
N ALA A 98 -13.77 -11.78 11.67
CA ALA A 98 -13.75 -11.79 13.13
C ALA A 98 -12.39 -11.41 13.71
N SER A 99 -11.54 -10.77 12.92
CA SER A 99 -10.24 -10.25 13.38
C SER A 99 -10.40 -8.87 14.02
N TYR A 100 -9.33 -8.37 14.64
CA TYR A 100 -9.32 -7.05 15.27
C TYR A 100 -9.67 -5.91 14.29
N ILE A 101 -9.24 -6.00 13.02
CA ILE A 101 -9.57 -5.01 11.99
C ILE A 101 -11.09 -4.92 11.80
N ALA A 102 -11.79 -6.07 11.80
CA ALA A 102 -13.24 -6.14 11.67
C ALA A 102 -13.99 -5.58 12.91
N LEU A 103 -13.35 -5.61 14.08
CA LEU A 103 -13.91 -5.02 15.30
C LEU A 103 -13.68 -3.49 15.37
N GLU A 104 -12.53 -3.02 14.87
CA GLU A 104 -12.15 -1.61 14.90
C GLU A 104 -12.85 -0.76 13.83
N CYS A 105 -13.18 -1.37 12.68
CA CYS A 105 -13.81 -0.71 11.54
C CYS A 105 -15.34 -0.78 11.59
#